data_AF-A0A933EDR2-F1
#
_entry.id   AF-A0A933EDR2-F1
#
_cell.length_a   1.000
_cell.length_b   1.000
_cell.length_c   1.000
_cell.angle_alpha   90.00
_cell.angle_beta   90.00
_cell.angle_gamma   90.00
#
_symmetry.space_group_name_H-M   'P 1'
#
loop_
_entity.id
_entity.type
_entity.pdbx_description
1 polymer ?
#
loop_
_entity_poly.entity_id
_entity_poly.type
_entity_poly.pdbx_seq_one_letter_code
_entity_poly.pdbx_strand_id
1 'polypeptide(L)'
;MGDQVEHPAESTSPIPPVTTRLDYRLILLGSMLPDIIDKPLGVWLLRDVISNGRVFGHTLLLALLLTTAGIYLFARWGRTGLLWLSFGSIAHLYLDQMWRNPRTLLWPLYGGGFEKMDLSGLMEGMVTALWTKPHIYIPEIAGAIVLGAFFFNLARRRRLVSFLKTGAAD
;
A
#
# COMPACT_ATOMS: atom_id res chain seq x y z
N MET A 1 42.19 24.33 -45.10
CA MET A 1 40.89 23.69 -45.35
C MET A 1 40.62 22.83 -44.14
N GLY A 2 39.98 23.39 -43.11
CA GLY A 2 39.65 22.66 -41.89
C GLY A 2 38.19 22.31 -41.93
N ASP A 3 37.88 21.02 -42.06
CA ASP A 3 36.51 20.55 -41.89
C ASP A 3 36.36 19.94 -40.51
N GLN A 4 35.38 20.53 -39.81
CA GLN A 4 34.98 20.29 -38.44
C GLN A 4 34.41 18.88 -38.32
N VAL A 5 34.94 18.11 -37.37
CA VAL A 5 34.32 16.86 -36.93
C VAL A 5 33.09 17.25 -36.11
N GLU A 6 31.90 17.18 -36.70
CA GLU A 6 30.64 17.31 -35.96
C GLU A 6 30.52 16.15 -34.96
N HIS A 7 30.74 16.45 -33.69
CA HIS A 7 30.40 15.56 -32.59
C HIS A 7 28.87 15.47 -32.47
N PRO A 8 28.26 14.27 -32.46
CA PRO A 8 26.81 14.15 -32.25
C PRO A 8 26.47 14.64 -30.84
N ALA A 9 25.51 15.56 -30.76
CA ALA A 9 24.96 16.05 -29.50
C ALA A 9 24.50 14.87 -28.63
N GLU A 10 25.17 14.68 -27.51
CA GLU A 10 24.79 13.73 -26.48
C GLU A 10 23.39 14.11 -25.97
N SER A 11 22.40 13.27 -26.28
CA SER A 11 21.02 13.42 -25.85
C SER A 11 20.96 13.43 -24.32
N THR A 12 20.95 14.62 -23.71
CA THR A 12 20.73 14.81 -22.28
C THR A 12 19.27 14.50 -21.97
N SER A 13 18.95 13.21 -21.78
CA SER A 13 17.61 12.84 -21.32
C SER A 13 17.39 13.50 -19.95
N PRO A 14 16.36 14.37 -19.79
CA PRO A 14 16.09 15.04 -18.51
C PRO A 14 15.64 14.07 -17.41
N ILE A 15 15.46 12.79 -17.76
CA ILE A 15 15.01 11.73 -16.87
C ILE A 15 16.24 10.96 -16.40
N PRO A 16 16.49 10.86 -15.07
CA PRO A 16 17.61 10.10 -14.55
C PRO A 16 17.51 8.62 -14.96
N PRO A 17 18.64 7.94 -15.21
CA PRO A 17 18.64 6.53 -15.58
C PRO A 17 17.93 5.69 -14.50
N VAL A 18 16.90 4.95 -14.92
CA VAL A 18 16.01 4.18 -14.04
C VAL A 18 16.69 2.88 -13.63
N THR A 19 17.52 2.92 -12.59
CA THR A 19 18.00 1.72 -11.88
C THR A 19 17.16 1.49 -10.63
N THR A 20 15.83 1.49 -10.78
CA THR A 20 14.93 1.40 -9.64
C THR A 20 14.83 -0.06 -9.18
N ARG A 21 15.69 -0.45 -8.24
CA ARG A 21 15.49 -1.69 -7.48
C ARG A 21 14.17 -1.59 -6.71
N LEU A 22 13.41 -2.67 -6.77
CA LEU A 22 12.15 -2.81 -6.05
C LEU A 22 12.46 -3.01 -4.55
N ASP A 23 11.98 -2.10 -3.71
CA ASP A 23 12.13 -2.21 -2.25
C ASP A 23 10.88 -2.85 -1.66
N TYR A 24 10.96 -4.17 -1.45
CA TYR A 24 9.88 -4.96 -0.88
C TYR A 24 9.49 -4.52 0.53
N ARG A 25 10.39 -3.89 1.31
CA ARG A 25 10.04 -3.38 2.65
C ARG A 25 9.05 -2.24 2.53
N LEU A 26 9.26 -1.34 1.58
CA LEU A 26 8.35 -0.21 1.34
C LEU A 26 7.01 -0.67 0.77
N ILE A 27 7.00 -1.72 -0.05
CA ILE A 27 5.73 -2.32 -0.52
C ILE A 27 4.98 -2.95 0.64
N LEU A 28 5.65 -3.73 1.51
CA LEU A 28 5.04 -4.34 2.69
C LEU A 28 4.51 -3.28 3.66
N LEU A 29 5.32 -2.26 3.96
CA LEU A 29 4.89 -1.12 4.77
C LEU A 29 3.70 -0.39 4.13
N GLY A 30 3.75 -0.17 2.82
CA GLY A 30 2.68 0.46 2.05
C GLY A 30 1.39 -0.35 2.11
N SER A 31 1.47 -1.68 2.01
CA SER A 31 0.29 -2.54 2.14
C SER A 31 -0.32 -2.48 3.54
N MET A 32 0.48 -2.31 4.58
CA MET A 32 -0.06 -2.18 5.94
C MET A 32 -0.47 -0.75 6.29
N LEU A 33 -0.12 0.24 5.46
CA LEU A 33 -0.28 1.66 5.78
C LEU A 33 -1.75 2.06 6.03
N PRO A 34 -2.74 1.68 5.19
CA PRO A 34 -4.14 1.99 5.45
C PRO A 34 -4.62 1.52 6.83
N ASP A 35 -4.28 0.27 7.17
CA ASP A 35 -4.64 -0.35 8.44
C ASP A 35 -3.95 0.29 9.64
N ILE A 36 -2.66 0.63 9.51
CA ILE A 36 -1.89 1.31 10.56
C ILE A 36 -2.47 2.68 10.87
N ILE A 37 -3.00 3.39 9.86
CA ILE A 37 -3.66 4.67 10.05
C ILE A 37 -5.03 4.47 10.68
N ASP A 38 -5.85 3.58 10.12
CA ASP A 38 -7.27 3.55 10.42
C ASP A 38 -7.63 2.78 11.68
N LYS A 39 -6.89 1.72 12.04
CA LYS A 39 -7.22 0.93 13.24
C LYS A 39 -7.06 1.76 14.52
N PRO A 40 -5.95 2.50 14.76
CA PRO A 40 -5.85 3.38 15.93
C PRO A 40 -6.87 4.53 15.87
N LEU A 41 -7.06 5.14 14.70
CA LEU A 41 -7.96 6.30 14.57
C LEU A 41 -9.43 5.92 14.75
N GLY A 42 -9.90 4.91 14.03
CA GLY A 42 -11.30 4.54 13.97
C GLY A 42 -11.78 3.64 15.11
N VAL A 43 -10.89 2.82 15.68
CA VAL A 43 -11.25 1.86 16.75
C VAL A 43 -10.83 2.35 18.13
N TRP A 44 -9.71 3.06 18.27
CA TRP A 44 -9.19 3.50 19.57
C TRP A 44 -9.52 4.95 19.88
N LEU A 45 -9.30 5.88 18.94
CA LEU A 45 -9.43 7.32 19.20
C LEU A 45 -10.86 7.86 18.96
N LEU A 46 -11.52 7.40 17.91
CA LEU A 46 -12.85 7.87 17.48
C LEU A 46 -13.90 6.77 17.57
N ARG A 47 -13.77 5.87 18.54
CA ARG A 47 -14.66 4.72 18.72
C ARG A 47 -16.13 5.14 18.81
N ASP A 48 -16.41 6.21 19.54
CA ASP A 48 -17.79 6.69 19.75
C ASP A 48 -18.35 7.49 18.54
N VAL A 49 -17.48 7.94 17.63
CA VAL A 49 -17.82 8.84 16.52
C VAL A 49 -17.84 8.13 15.18
N ILE A 50 -16.95 7.16 14.95
CA ILE A 50 -16.78 6.48 13.66
C ILE A 50 -16.90 4.96 13.80
N SER A 51 -16.35 4.37 14.87
CA SER A 51 -16.51 2.94 15.17
C SER A 51 -16.21 2.01 13.97
N ASN A 52 -15.29 2.42 13.09
CA ASN A 52 -15.01 1.73 11.83
C ASN A 52 -13.51 1.78 11.55
N GLY A 53 -12.91 0.64 11.23
CA GLY A 53 -11.48 0.52 10.90
C GLY A 53 -11.14 0.88 9.45
N ARG A 54 -12.10 1.37 8.66
CA ARG A 54 -11.92 1.80 7.27
C ARG A 54 -12.35 3.25 7.13
N VAL A 55 -11.41 4.15 7.39
CA VAL A 55 -11.60 5.61 7.42
C VAL A 55 -10.67 6.28 6.41
N PHE A 56 -9.78 7.16 6.85
CA PHE A 56 -8.92 7.98 5.99
C PHE A 56 -7.88 7.18 5.19
N GLY A 57 -7.30 6.16 5.81
CA GLY A 57 -6.32 5.25 5.25
C GLY A 57 -6.87 4.44 4.07
N HIS A 58 -8.14 4.07 4.14
CA HIS A 58 -8.84 3.33 3.10
C HIS A 58 -9.47 4.20 1.99
N THR A 59 -9.09 5.48 1.91
CA THR A 59 -9.56 6.39 0.86
C THR A 59 -8.63 6.37 -0.36
N LEU A 60 -9.21 6.58 -1.55
CA LEU A 60 -8.47 6.85 -2.77
C LEU A 60 -7.69 8.16 -2.67
N LEU A 61 -8.15 9.10 -1.84
CA LEU A 61 -7.45 10.36 -1.57
C LEU A 61 -6.04 10.11 -1.01
N LEU A 62 -5.89 9.24 0.01
CA LEU A 62 -4.57 8.90 0.54
C LEU A 62 -3.70 8.25 -0.55
N ALA A 63 -4.25 7.30 -1.30
CA ALA A 63 -3.52 6.64 -2.38
C ALA A 63 -3.02 7.65 -3.42
N LEU A 64 -3.87 8.59 -3.85
CA LEU A 64 -3.52 9.65 -4.80
C LEU A 64 -2.47 10.61 -4.24
N LEU A 65 -2.56 10.99 -2.97
CA LEU A 65 -1.54 11.84 -2.33
C LEU A 65 -0.18 11.13 -2.31
N LEU A 66 -0.14 9.84 -1.97
CA LEU A 66 1.09 9.06 -2.00
C LEU A 66 1.63 8.93 -3.43
N THR A 67 0.77 8.66 -4.41
CA THR A 67 1.17 8.55 -5.82
C THR A 67 1.72 9.87 -6.34
N THR A 68 1.00 10.97 -6.16
CA THR A 68 1.39 12.29 -6.68
C THR A 68 2.67 12.80 -6.02
N ALA A 69 2.78 12.68 -4.69
CA ALA A 69 4.00 13.00 -3.98
C ALA A 69 5.15 12.09 -4.44
N GLY A 70 4.92 10.79 -4.66
CA GLY A 70 5.92 9.86 -5.17
C GLY A 70 6.42 10.23 -6.57
N ILE A 71 5.51 10.58 -7.48
CA ILE A 71 5.85 11.06 -8.83
C ILE A 71 6.68 12.34 -8.74
N TYR A 72 6.27 13.28 -7.88
CA TYR A 72 7.00 14.53 -7.67
C TYR A 72 8.43 14.28 -7.12
N LEU A 73 8.57 13.42 -6.10
CA LEU A 73 9.87 13.07 -5.53
C LEU A 73 10.77 12.36 -6.55
N PHE A 74 10.20 11.50 -7.39
CA PHE A 74 10.90 10.82 -8.45
C PHE A 74 11.37 11.82 -9.52
N ALA A 75 10.49 12.69 -10.01
CA ALA A 75 10.82 13.68 -11.02
C ALA A 75 11.89 14.67 -10.54
N ARG A 76 11.85 15.07 -9.27
CA ARG A 76 12.76 16.10 -8.74
C ARG A 76 14.11 15.55 -8.27
N TRP A 77 14.12 14.36 -7.68
CA TRP A 77 15.28 13.80 -6.97
C TRP A 77 15.57 12.32 -7.27
N GLY A 78 14.84 11.69 -8.19
CA GLY A 78 14.99 10.27 -8.53
C GLY A 78 14.56 9.30 -7.42
N ARG A 79 13.85 9.77 -6.38
CA ARG A 79 13.47 8.96 -5.22
C ARG A 79 12.18 8.18 -5.48
N THR A 80 12.26 6.85 -5.49
CA THR A 80 11.10 5.97 -5.73
C THR A 80 10.41 5.42 -4.49
N GLY A 81 10.94 5.67 -3.29
CA GLY A 81 10.43 5.04 -2.07
C GLY A 81 8.93 5.28 -1.83
N LEU A 82 8.45 6.49 -2.09
CA LEU A 82 7.04 6.84 -1.90
C LEU A 82 6.13 6.23 -2.99
N LEU A 83 6.67 5.94 -4.18
CA LEU A 83 5.96 5.18 -5.21
C LEU A 83 5.75 3.72 -4.76
N TRP A 84 6.74 3.11 -4.10
CA TRP A 84 6.59 1.76 -3.54
C TRP A 84 5.59 1.70 -2.38
N LEU A 85 5.57 2.71 -1.51
CA LEU A 85 4.55 2.86 -0.48
C LEU A 85 3.14 3.03 -1.10
N SER A 86 3.03 3.89 -2.11
CA SER A 86 1.77 4.10 -2.83
C SER A 86 1.27 2.83 -3.50
N PHE A 87 2.15 2.08 -4.16
CA PHE A 87 1.82 0.81 -4.79
C PHE A 87 1.29 -0.21 -3.78
N GLY A 88 1.98 -0.36 -2.63
CA GLY A 88 1.51 -1.22 -1.55
C GLY A 88 0.13 -0.80 -1.03
N SER A 89 -0.10 0.50 -0.83
CA SER A 89 -1.38 1.03 -0.35
C SER A 89 -2.52 0.78 -1.35
N ILE A 90 -2.29 0.97 -2.65
CA ILE A 90 -3.28 0.68 -3.70
C ILE A 90 -3.59 -0.83 -3.75
N ALA A 91 -2.55 -1.68 -3.65
CA ALA A 91 -2.73 -3.12 -3.60
C ALA A 91 -3.57 -3.54 -2.38
N HIS A 92 -3.38 -2.89 -1.23
CA HIS A 92 -4.22 -3.10 -0.05
C HIS A 92 -5.68 -2.71 -0.33
N LEU A 93 -5.97 -1.52 -0.86
CA LEU A 93 -7.34 -1.10 -1.21
C LEU A 93 -8.04 -2.11 -2.14
N TYR A 94 -7.28 -2.67 -3.08
CA TYR A 94 -7.78 -3.69 -3.99
C TYR A 94 -8.06 -5.01 -3.27
N LEU A 95 -7.10 -5.53 -2.49
CA LEU A 95 -7.28 -6.78 -1.74
C LEU A 95 -8.42 -6.67 -0.72
N ASP A 96 -8.60 -5.49 -0.16
CA ASP A 96 -9.63 -5.19 0.81
C ASP A 96 -11.00 -4.88 0.17
N GLN A 97 -11.07 -4.99 -1.17
CA GLN A 97 -12.26 -4.87 -2.00
C GLN A 97 -13.00 -3.54 -1.80
N MET A 98 -12.24 -2.46 -1.59
CA MET A 98 -12.80 -1.15 -1.26
C MET A 98 -13.74 -0.59 -2.33
N TRP A 99 -13.69 -1.10 -3.57
CA TRP A 99 -14.68 -0.78 -4.61
C TRP A 99 -16.11 -1.13 -4.22
N ARG A 100 -16.32 -2.05 -3.27
CA ARG A 100 -17.65 -2.36 -2.71
C ARG A 100 -18.15 -1.34 -1.70
N ASN A 101 -17.27 -0.49 -1.16
CA ASN A 101 -17.64 0.64 -0.32
C ASN A 101 -17.19 1.95 -0.98
N PRO A 102 -17.88 2.38 -2.08
CA PRO A 102 -17.50 3.57 -2.82
C PRO A 102 -17.57 4.84 -1.98
N ARG A 103 -18.41 4.86 -0.93
CA ARG A 103 -18.55 6.02 -0.04
C ARG A 103 -17.28 6.30 0.74
N THR A 104 -16.65 5.27 1.32
CA THR A 104 -15.34 5.39 1.96
C THR A 104 -14.23 5.56 0.93
N LEU A 105 -14.24 4.77 -0.14
CA LEU A 105 -13.18 4.81 -1.16
C LEU A 105 -13.05 6.19 -1.82
N LEU A 106 -14.18 6.84 -2.13
CA LEU A 106 -14.22 8.13 -2.82
C LEU A 106 -14.45 9.31 -1.86
N TRP A 107 -14.29 9.10 -0.56
CA TRP A 107 -14.34 10.19 0.42
C TRP A 107 -13.34 11.30 0.04
N PRO A 108 -13.73 12.60 0.12
CA PRO A 108 -14.97 13.14 0.69
C PRO A 108 -16.13 13.38 -0.29
N LEU A 109 -16.09 12.83 -1.52
CA LEU A 109 -17.05 13.16 -2.59
C LEU A 109 -18.51 12.77 -2.25
N TYR A 110 -18.72 11.70 -1.45
CA TYR A 110 -20.04 11.20 -1.04
C TYR A 110 -20.44 11.62 0.38
N GLY A 111 -19.84 12.69 0.89
CA GLY A 111 -20.08 13.27 2.21
C GLY A 111 -18.87 13.16 3.15
N GLY A 112 -18.89 13.98 4.19
CA GLY A 112 -17.76 14.10 5.14
C GLY A 112 -17.66 13.01 6.19
N GLY A 113 -18.68 12.15 6.33
CA GLY A 113 -18.75 11.13 7.37
C GLY A 113 -18.49 9.71 6.85
N PHE A 114 -17.89 8.88 7.69
CA PHE A 114 -17.71 7.44 7.46
C PHE A 114 -18.91 6.65 8.01
N GLU A 115 -19.19 5.49 7.43
CA GLU A 115 -20.22 4.59 7.96
C GLU A 115 -19.81 4.06 9.34
N LYS A 116 -20.73 4.12 10.30
CA LYS A 116 -20.53 3.54 11.63
C LYS A 116 -20.78 2.04 11.56
N MET A 117 -19.84 1.24 12.06
CA MET A 117 -20.09 -0.17 12.31
C MET A 117 -20.63 -0.32 13.74
N ASP A 118 -21.80 -0.93 13.87
CA ASP A 118 -22.32 -1.32 15.18
C ASP A 118 -21.45 -2.46 15.73
N LEU A 119 -20.74 -2.18 16.82
CA LEU A 119 -19.85 -3.14 17.47
C LEU A 119 -20.57 -3.95 18.56
N SER A 120 -21.88 -3.74 18.77
CA SER A 120 -22.65 -4.57 19.69
C SER A 120 -22.75 -6.00 19.15
N GLY A 121 -22.33 -6.99 19.94
CA GLY A 121 -22.28 -8.40 19.50
C GLY A 121 -21.17 -8.74 18.50
N LEU A 122 -20.16 -7.88 18.30
CA LEU A 122 -19.08 -8.08 17.33
C LEU A 122 -18.41 -9.45 17.44
N MET A 123 -18.13 -9.93 18.65
CA MET A 123 -17.46 -11.23 18.85
C MET A 123 -18.35 -12.40 18.40
N GLU A 124 -19.65 -12.34 18.68
CA GLU A 124 -20.62 -13.37 18.31
C GLU A 124 -20.91 -13.36 16.80
N GLY A 125 -21.03 -12.16 16.23
CA GLY A 125 -21.18 -11.93 14.79
C GLY A 125 -19.93 -12.30 13.99
N MET A 126 -18.72 -12.03 14.50
CA MET A 126 -17.45 -12.42 13.85
C MET A 126 -17.27 -13.93 13.84
N VAL A 127 -17.55 -14.63 14.94
CA VAL A 127 -17.47 -16.10 15.01
C VAL A 127 -18.47 -16.74 14.05
N THR A 128 -19.70 -16.23 13.99
CA THR A 128 -20.72 -16.73 13.08
C THR A 128 -20.38 -16.41 11.62
N ALA A 129 -19.88 -15.20 11.32
CA ALA A 129 -19.46 -14.81 9.99
C ALA A 129 -18.24 -15.63 9.50
N LEU A 130 -17.27 -15.91 10.37
CA LEU A 130 -16.13 -16.78 10.07
C LEU A 130 -16.58 -18.20 9.71
N TRP A 131 -17.60 -18.73 10.40
CA TRP A 131 -18.11 -20.08 10.12
C TRP A 131 -18.99 -20.16 8.86
N THR A 132 -19.67 -19.07 8.52
CA THR A 132 -20.76 -19.10 7.52
C THR A 132 -20.38 -18.43 6.18
N LYS A 133 -19.34 -17.58 6.16
CA LYS A 133 -18.99 -16.74 5.00
C LYS A 133 -17.54 -16.96 4.56
N PRO A 134 -17.28 -17.93 3.66
CA PRO A 134 -15.92 -18.24 3.19
C PRO A 134 -15.19 -17.07 2.53
N HIS A 135 -15.91 -16.14 1.91
CA HIS A 135 -15.32 -14.97 1.26
C HIS A 135 -14.63 -13.98 2.21
N ILE A 136 -14.83 -14.10 3.53
CA ILE A 136 -14.22 -13.21 4.53
C ILE A 136 -12.79 -13.66 4.84
N TYR A 137 -12.56 -14.95 5.12
CA TYR A 137 -11.25 -15.45 5.55
C TYR A 137 -10.38 -16.01 4.42
N ILE A 138 -10.94 -16.33 3.24
CA ILE A 138 -10.15 -16.84 2.10
C ILE A 138 -9.03 -15.86 1.68
N PRO A 139 -9.29 -14.55 1.48
CA PRO A 139 -8.24 -13.59 1.12
C PRO A 139 -7.15 -13.49 2.19
N GLU A 140 -7.54 -13.55 3.46
CA GLU A 140 -6.60 -13.51 4.60
C GLU A 140 -5.67 -14.73 4.60
N ILE A 141 -6.23 -15.94 4.44
CA ILE A 141 -5.43 -17.18 4.35
C ILE A 141 -4.51 -17.16 3.14
N ALA A 142 -5.02 -16.73 1.97
CA ALA A 142 -4.21 -16.62 0.77
C ALA A 142 -3.02 -15.66 0.97
N GLY A 143 -3.27 -14.49 1.57
CA GLY A 143 -2.23 -13.53 1.93
C GLY A 143 -1.20 -14.11 2.90
N ALA A 144 -1.66 -14.83 3.93
CA ALA A 144 -0.79 -15.48 4.90
C ALA A 144 0.09 -16.57 4.26
N ILE A 145 -0.45 -17.36 3.33
CA ILE A 145 0.31 -18.37 2.58
C ILE A 145 1.38 -17.71 1.70
N VAL A 146 1.02 -16.65 0.97
CA VAL A 146 1.97 -15.92 0.11
C VAL A 146 3.11 -15.33 0.92
N LEU A 147 2.79 -14.65 2.03
CA LEU A 147 3.81 -14.09 2.94
C LEU A 147 4.66 -15.20 3.57
N GLY A 148 4.03 -16.28 4.04
CA GLY A 148 4.73 -17.42 4.63
C GLY A 148 5.72 -18.07 3.66
N ALA A 149 5.30 -18.29 2.42
CA ALA A 149 6.15 -18.83 1.35
C ALA A 149 7.31 -17.88 1.01
N PHE A 150 7.03 -16.58 0.93
CA PHE A 150 8.04 -15.54 0.68
C PHE A 150 9.13 -15.53 1.78
N PHE A 151 8.72 -15.44 3.05
CA PHE A 151 9.66 -15.44 4.17
C PHE A 151 10.37 -16.78 4.34
N PHE A 152 9.70 -17.90 4.09
CA PHE A 152 10.33 -19.22 4.09
C PHE A 152 11.44 -19.33 3.04
N ASN A 153 11.18 -18.83 1.82
CA ASN A 153 12.20 -18.80 0.77
C ASN A 153 13.42 -17.95 1.18
N LEU A 154 13.16 -16.78 1.77
CA LEU A 154 14.19 -15.85 2.22
C LEU A 154 15.03 -16.42 3.39
N ALA A 155 14.38 -17.12 4.32
CA ALA A 155 15.02 -17.85 5.42
C ALA A 155 15.87 -19.01 4.91
N ARG A 156 15.34 -19.82 3.99
CA ARG A 156 16.06 -20.95 3.37
C ARG A 156 17.33 -20.48 2.64
N ARG A 157 17.30 -19.30 2.03
CA ARG A 157 18.46 -18.69 1.34
C ARG A 157 19.41 -17.95 2.29
N ARG A 158 19.12 -17.88 3.61
CA ARG A 158 19.86 -17.09 4.62
C ARG A 158 20.00 -15.60 4.24
N ARG A 159 19.02 -15.06 3.52
CA ARG A 159 19.03 -13.67 3.01
C ARG A 159 18.22 -12.69 3.83
N LEU A 160 17.64 -13.12 4.95
CA LEU A 160 16.82 -12.28 5.83
C LEU A 160 17.53 -10.97 6.22
N VAL A 161 18.80 -11.05 6.64
CA VAL A 161 19.57 -9.86 7.05
C VAL A 161 19.85 -8.93 5.86
N SER A 162 20.12 -9.49 4.67
CA SER A 162 20.32 -8.70 3.45
C SER A 162 19.03 -7.97 3.09
N PHE A 163 17.90 -8.69 3.05
CA PHE A 163 16.58 -8.13 2.79
C PHE A 163 16.20 -7.02 3.78
N LEU A 164 16.43 -7.22 5.08
CA LEU A 164 16.14 -6.20 6.08
C LEU A 164 16.98 -4.93 5.90
N LYS A 165 18.16 -5.02 5.29
CA LYS A 165 19.07 -3.89 5.00
C LYS A 165 18.83 -3.24 3.65
N THR A 166 18.56 -4.01 2.60
CA THR A 166 18.50 -3.52 1.21
C THR A 166 17.10 -3.54 0.61
N GLY A 167 16.18 -4.30 1.20
CA GLY A 167 14.80 -4.42 0.73
C GLY A 167 14.68 -5.24 -0.53
N ALA A 168 15.77 -5.83 -0.97
CA ALA A 168 15.84 -6.64 -2.16
C ALA A 168 15.70 -8.13 -1.78
N ALA A 169 15.04 -8.90 -2.65
CA ALA A 169 14.80 -10.33 -2.45
C ALA A 169 15.60 -11.21 -3.45
N ASP A 170 16.49 -10.61 -4.24
CA ASP A 170 17.36 -11.24 -5.23
C ASP A 170 18.60 -11.93 -4.65
#